data_AF-A0A7C1PZ72-F1
#
_entry.id   AF-A0A7C1PZ72-F1
#
_cell.length_a   1.000
_cell.length_b   1.000
_cell.length_c   1.000
_cell.angle_alpha   90.00
_cell.angle_beta   90.00
_cell.angle_gamma   90.00
#
_symmetry.space_group_name_H-M   'P 1'
#
loop_
_entity.id
_entity.type
_entity.pdbx_description
1 polymer ?
#
loop_
_entity_poly.entity_id
_entity_poly.type
_entity_poly.pdbx_seq_one_letter_code
_entity_poly.pdbx_strand_id
1 'polypeptide(L)'
;MFGLGWQELVIVLGIALLIFGTKRLPEVSRSLGGAIKEFKAGALERANGSATVESEAKLEEASGATDESQSCQAAEKGVFRS
;
A
#
# COMPACT_ATOMS: atom_id res chain seq x y z
N MET A 1 9.19 -28.65 -24.30
CA MET A 1 8.49 -28.73 -23.00
C MET A 1 8.16 -27.31 -22.59
N PHE A 2 6.93 -27.02 -22.12
CA PHE A 2 6.57 -25.68 -21.65
C PHE A 2 7.31 -25.40 -20.34
N GLY A 3 8.45 -24.71 -20.45
CA GLY A 3 9.20 -24.26 -19.29
C GLY A 3 8.57 -22.99 -18.78
N LEU A 4 7.66 -23.13 -17.80
CA LEU A 4 7.00 -22.04 -17.08
C LEU A 4 8.04 -21.01 -16.61
N GLY A 5 8.26 -20.02 -17.44
CA GLY A 5 9.32 -19.04 -17.29
C GLY A 5 8.78 -17.68 -16.93
N TRP A 6 9.69 -16.71 -16.92
CA TRP A 6 9.32 -15.31 -16.77
C TRP A 6 8.34 -14.85 -17.87
N GLN A 7 8.49 -15.38 -19.08
CA GLN A 7 7.60 -15.09 -20.22
C GLN A 7 6.13 -15.44 -19.93
N GLU A 8 5.81 -16.67 -19.51
CA GLU A 8 4.43 -17.05 -19.21
C GLU A 8 3.85 -16.26 -18.03
N LEU A 9 4.64 -16.00 -16.99
CA LEU A 9 4.18 -15.18 -15.86
C LEU A 9 3.84 -13.75 -16.27
N VAL A 10 4.65 -13.11 -17.13
CA VAL A 10 4.35 -11.77 -17.66
C VAL A 10 3.09 -11.77 -18.53
N ILE A 11 2.87 -12.81 -19.34
CA ILE A 11 1.65 -12.95 -20.15
C ILE A 11 0.41 -13.09 -19.27
N VAL A 12 0.44 -13.98 -18.26
CA VAL A 12 -0.68 -14.18 -17.33
C VAL A 12 -0.93 -12.91 -16.50
N LEU A 13 0.13 -12.23 -16.03
CA LEU A 13 0.01 -10.96 -15.33
C LEU A 13 -0.61 -9.86 -16.22
N GLY A 14 -0.26 -9.82 -17.51
CA GLY A 14 -0.86 -8.90 -18.48
C GLY A 14 -2.36 -9.15 -18.68
N ILE A 15 -2.78 -10.41 -18.79
CA ILE A 15 -4.21 -10.79 -18.88
C ILE A 15 -4.94 -10.47 -17.57
N ALA A 16 -4.33 -10.75 -16.42
CA ALA A 16 -4.89 -10.36 -15.12
C ALA A 16 -5.03 -8.84 -15.00
N LEU A 17 -4.05 -8.05 -15.46
CA LEU A 17 -4.11 -6.60 -15.51
C LEU A 17 -5.19 -6.05 -16.45
N LEU A 18 -5.53 -6.77 -17.52
CA LEU A 18 -6.67 -6.45 -18.40
C LEU A 18 -8.02 -6.68 -17.72
N ILE A 19 -8.15 -7.75 -16.91
CA ILE A 19 -9.40 -8.10 -16.22
C ILE A 19 -9.60 -7.27 -14.94
N PHE A 20 -8.56 -7.17 -14.10
CA PHE A 20 -8.62 -6.46 -12.82
C PHE A 20 -8.31 -4.96 -12.95
N GLY A 21 -7.61 -4.54 -14.01
CA GLY A 21 -7.17 -3.16 -14.20
C GLY A 21 -5.90 -2.80 -13.42
N THR A 22 -5.09 -1.89 -13.99
CA THR A 22 -3.86 -1.37 -13.36
C THR A 22 -4.10 -0.64 -12.04
N LYS A 23 -5.33 -0.18 -11.76
CA LYS A 23 -5.70 0.47 -10.50
C LYS A 23 -5.94 -0.50 -9.33
N ARG A 24 -6.41 -1.73 -9.58
CA ARG A 24 -6.75 -2.68 -8.49
C ARG A 24 -5.56 -3.46 -7.98
N LEU A 25 -4.55 -3.68 -8.81
CA LEU A 25 -3.31 -4.35 -8.40
C LEU A 25 -2.53 -3.60 -7.29
N PRO A 26 -2.28 -2.27 -7.37
CA PRO A 26 -1.66 -1.52 -6.26
C PRO A 26 -2.56 -1.45 -5.02
N GLU A 27 -3.88 -1.38 -5.19
CA GLU A 27 -4.85 -1.33 -4.08
C GLU A 27 -4.86 -2.63 -3.25
N VAL A 28 -4.96 -3.79 -3.92
CA VAL A 28 -4.93 -5.12 -3.28
C VAL A 28 -3.54 -5.44 -2.72
N SER A 29 -2.46 -5.02 -3.39
CA SER A 29 -1.10 -5.22 -2.86
C SER A 29 -0.75 -4.28 -1.72
N ARG A 30 -1.39 -3.10 -1.59
CA ARG A 30 -1.22 -2.21 -0.43
C ARG A 30 -1.83 -2.83 0.83
N SER A 31 -3.05 -3.36 0.74
CA SER A 31 -3.73 -4.02 1.87
C SER A 31 -3.07 -5.35 2.24
N LEU A 32 -2.79 -6.22 1.25
CA LEU A 32 -2.10 -7.48 1.47
C LEU A 32 -0.66 -7.27 1.99
N GLY A 33 0.04 -6.26 1.47
CA GLY A 33 1.38 -5.88 1.90
C GLY A 33 1.45 -5.36 3.33
N GLY A 34 0.44 -4.60 3.78
CA GLY A 34 0.28 -4.21 5.18
C GLY A 34 0.14 -5.43 6.10
N ALA A 35 -0.82 -6.31 5.78
CA ALA A 35 -1.05 -7.54 6.55
C ALA A 35 0.20 -8.45 6.59
N ILE A 36 0.93 -8.60 5.48
CA ILE A 36 2.18 -9.38 5.45
C ILE A 36 3.29 -8.69 6.27
N LYS A 37 3.38 -7.36 6.27
CA LYS A 37 4.36 -6.60 7.07
C LYS A 37 4.13 -6.82 8.56
N GLU A 38 2.89 -6.71 9.02
CA GLU A 38 2.49 -6.93 10.42
C GLU A 38 2.68 -8.40 10.82
N PHE A 39 2.23 -9.35 9.97
CA PHE A 39 2.44 -10.77 10.19
C PHE A 39 3.93 -11.12 10.30
N LYS A 40 4.79 -10.55 9.44
CA LYS A 40 6.24 -10.75 9.48
C LYS A 40 6.87 -10.09 10.71
N ALA A 41 6.38 -8.95 11.17
CA ALA A 41 6.85 -8.31 12.40
C ALA A 41 6.53 -9.17 13.64
N GLY A 42 5.28 -9.60 13.80
CA GLY A 42 4.87 -10.48 14.91
C GLY A 42 5.48 -11.88 14.84
N ALA A 43 5.73 -12.42 13.64
CA ALA A 43 6.46 -13.67 13.47
C ALA A 43 7.95 -13.53 13.85
N LEU A 44 8.58 -12.38 13.55
CA LEU A 44 9.97 -12.11 13.92
C LEU A 44 10.12 -11.94 15.44
N GLU A 45 9.20 -11.20 16.08
CA GLU A 45 9.14 -11.03 17.55
C GLU A 45 9.04 -12.38 18.27
N ARG A 46 8.16 -13.28 17.80
CA ARG A 46 8.02 -14.64 18.35
C ARG A 46 9.23 -15.55 18.08
N ALA A 47 9.95 -15.32 17.00
CA ALA A 47 11.12 -16.12 16.63
C ALA A 47 12.42 -15.65 17.32
N ASN A 48 12.56 -14.34 17.56
CA ASN A 48 13.72 -13.72 18.21
C ASN A 48 13.23 -12.66 19.19
N GLY A 49 13.27 -12.96 20.48
CA GLY A 49 12.78 -12.09 21.57
C GLY A 49 13.55 -10.78 21.81
N SER A 50 14.30 -10.29 20.83
CA SER A 50 14.79 -8.91 20.75
C SER A 50 15.32 -8.62 19.33
N ALA A 51 14.64 -7.74 18.61
CA ALA A 51 15.18 -7.04 17.43
C ALA A 51 14.34 -5.79 17.15
N THR A 52 14.67 -4.68 17.81
CA THR A 52 14.20 -3.36 17.43
C THR A 52 14.69 -3.04 16.02
N VAL A 53 13.75 -2.90 15.08
CA VAL A 53 13.97 -2.18 13.83
C VAL A 53 12.90 -1.11 13.71
N GLU A 54 13.11 -0.03 14.47
CA GLU A 54 12.62 1.27 14.04
C GLU A 54 13.30 1.61 12.71
N SER A 55 12.50 1.84 11.68
CA SER A 55 12.80 2.83 10.66
C SER A 55 11.51 3.24 10.00
N GLU A 56 11.12 4.45 10.39
CA GLU A 56 10.08 5.27 9.80
C GLU A 56 10.09 5.20 8.26
N ALA A 57 9.10 4.50 7.69
CA ALA A 57 8.56 4.90 6.40
C ALA A 57 7.36 5.80 6.66
N LYS A 58 7.65 7.03 7.09
CA LYS A 58 6.68 8.13 7.19
C LYS A 58 6.07 8.39 5.82
N LEU A 59 4.96 7.73 5.55
CA LEU A 59 4.02 7.96 4.45
C LEU A 59 2.64 7.56 4.95
N GLU A 60 2.12 8.40 5.85
CA GLU A 60 0.68 8.52 6.04
C GLU A 60 0.01 8.82 4.69
N GLU A 61 -1.18 8.25 4.54
CA GLU A 61 -2.13 8.37 3.45
C GLU A 61 -1.87 9.38 2.31
N ALA A 62 -1.78 8.85 1.09
CA ALA A 62 -2.51 9.42 -0.05
C ALA A 62 -2.80 8.34 -1.11
N SER A 63 -4.09 8.02 -1.26
CA SER A 63 -4.78 7.87 -2.55
C SER A 63 -4.29 6.79 -3.55
N GLY A 64 -5.08 5.78 -3.92
CA GLY A 64 -6.53 5.64 -3.67
C GLY A 64 -7.31 6.81 -4.30
N ALA A 65 -7.06 7.11 -5.57
CA ALA A 65 -7.74 8.22 -6.25
C ALA A 65 -9.19 7.84 -6.57
N THR A 66 -10.11 8.79 -6.35
CA THR A 66 -11.59 8.63 -6.29
C THR A 66 -12.04 7.74 -5.11
N ASP A 67 -12.71 8.22 -4.07
CA ASP A 67 -13.19 9.58 -3.72
C ASP A 67 -13.37 9.67 -2.17
N GLU A 68 -13.71 10.78 -1.50
CA GLU A 68 -14.34 12.06 -1.89
C GLU A 68 -13.54 13.33 -1.49
N SER A 69 -14.12 14.49 -1.80
CA SER A 69 -13.67 15.87 -1.56
C SER A 69 -13.60 16.31 -0.08
N GLN A 70 -12.39 16.65 0.40
CA GLN A 70 -12.21 17.53 1.58
C GLN A 70 -12.02 18.99 1.14
N SER A 71 -13.11 19.73 0.96
CA SER A 71 -13.11 21.16 0.61
C SER A 71 -13.12 22.10 1.85
N CYS A 72 -12.50 21.70 2.97
CA CYS A 72 -12.66 22.37 4.26
C CYS A 72 -11.35 22.67 5.02
N GLN A 73 -10.33 23.27 4.38
CA GLN A 73 -9.36 24.15 5.07
C GLN A 73 -8.41 24.91 4.12
N ALA A 74 -8.78 26.14 3.73
CA ALA A 74 -7.85 27.15 3.18
C ALA A 74 -8.45 28.57 3.12
N ALA A 75 -8.96 29.11 4.23
CA ALA A 75 -9.33 30.53 4.32
C ALA A 75 -9.04 31.09 5.74
N GLU A 76 -8.05 31.97 5.79
CA GLU A 76 -7.69 32.97 6.83
C GLU A 76 -8.24 32.79 8.27
N LYS A 77 -7.40 32.56 9.29
CA LYS A 77 -6.46 33.56 9.87
C LYS A 77 -7.06 34.97 10.13
N GLY A 78 -8.34 35.06 10.53
CA GLY A 78 -9.01 36.35 10.76
C GLY A 78 -9.49 36.70 12.18
N VAL A 79 -9.71 35.73 13.08
CA VAL A 79 -10.46 35.98 14.34
C VAL A 79 -9.74 35.40 15.58
N PHE A 80 -8.75 36.14 16.10
CA PHE A 80 -8.22 35.94 17.45
C PHE A 80 -7.69 37.25 18.08
N ARG A 81 -8.23 38.41 17.70
CA ARG A 81 -7.76 39.69 18.26
C ARG A 81 -8.75 40.85 18.19
N SER A 82 -9.92 40.68 18.80
CA SER A 82 -10.59 41.74 19.57
C SER A 82 -11.68 41.17 20.48
#